data_AF-A0A453IF99-F1
#
_entry.id   AF-A0A453IF99-F1
#
_cell.length_a   1.000
_cell.length_b   1.000
_cell.length_c   1.000
_cell.angle_alpha   90.00
_cell.angle_beta   90.00
_cell.angle_gamma   90.00
#
_symmetry.space_group_name_H-M   'P 1'
#
loop_
_entity.id
_entity.type
_entity.pdbx_description
1 polymer ?
#
loop_
_entity_poly.entity_id
_entity_poly.type
_entity_poly.pdbx_seq_one_letter_code
_entity_poly.pdbx_strand_id
1 'polypeptide(L)'
;QDRCWTAERLARHVLQHHPRCLLCDQEPETIQHLLLECPFARQAWHEALAWLRIPAPIPNREPSLMDWWKHARQNTPPSLTKP
;
A
#
# COMPACT_ATOMS: atom_id res chain seq x y z
N GLN A 1 1.81 -6.67 -16.80
CA GLN A 1 3.24 -6.29 -16.87
C GLN A 1 3.50 -5.37 -15.69
N ASP A 2 3.70 -5.96 -14.52
CA ASP A 2 3.85 -5.25 -13.25
C ASP A 2 5.34 -4.91 -13.08
N ARG A 3 5.66 -3.61 -13.22
CA ARG A 3 7.03 -3.07 -13.20
C ARG A 3 7.40 -2.50 -11.83
N CYS A 4 6.67 -2.85 -10.77
CA CYS A 4 7.04 -2.50 -9.42
C CYS A 4 8.25 -3.33 -8.98
N TRP A 5 9.26 -2.67 -8.42
CA TRP A 5 10.43 -3.32 -7.81
C TRP A 5 10.01 -3.99 -6.51
N THR A 6 9.47 -5.19 -6.63
CA THR A 6 9.05 -5.99 -5.48
C THR A 6 10.24 -6.81 -4.98
N ALA A 7 10.31 -7.01 -3.67
CA ALA A 7 11.38 -7.76 -2.99
C ALA A 7 11.65 -9.15 -3.61
N GLU A 8 10.68 -9.72 -4.33
CA GLU A 8 10.81 -10.95 -5.13
C GLU A 8 11.89 -10.89 -6.22
N ARG A 9 12.22 -9.72 -6.76
CA ARG A 9 13.37 -9.59 -7.68
C ARG A 9 14.70 -9.45 -6.96
N LEU A 10 14.71 -8.87 -5.75
CA LEU A 10 15.89 -8.82 -4.87
C LEU A 10 16.26 -10.20 -4.32
N ALA A 11 15.27 -11.10 -4.16
CA ALA A 11 15.45 -12.48 -3.70
C ALA A 11 16.43 -13.34 -4.54
N ARG A 12 16.75 -12.93 -5.78
CA ARG A 12 17.73 -13.65 -6.62
C ARG A 12 19.20 -13.30 -6.33
N HIS A 13 19.48 -12.33 -5.46
CA HIS A 13 20.83 -12.00 -5.03
C HIS A 13 20.88 -11.89 -3.49
N VAL A 14 21.21 -13.02 -2.84
CA VAL A 14 21.84 -13.14 -1.50
C VAL A 14 21.67 -11.91 -0.59
N LEU A 15 20.44 -11.64 -0.19
CA LEU A 15 20.13 -10.78 0.94
C LEU A 15 19.29 -11.63 1.86
N GLN A 16 19.77 -11.81 3.08
CA GLN A 16 19.17 -12.66 4.10
C GLN A 16 17.67 -12.38 4.17
N HIS A 17 16.86 -13.32 3.69
CA HIS A 17 15.41 -13.24 3.80
C HIS A 17 15.07 -13.21 5.28
N HIS A 18 14.77 -12.02 5.79
CA HIS A 18 14.14 -11.92 7.09
C HIS A 18 12.77 -12.58 6.95
N PRO A 19 12.42 -13.51 7.85
CA PRO A 19 11.16 -14.26 7.74
C PRO A 19 9.93 -13.38 7.94
N ARG A 20 10.12 -12.11 8.35
CA ARG A 20 9.09 -11.13 8.67
C ARG A 20 9.42 -9.77 8.07
N CYS A 21 8.39 -8.98 7.84
CA CYS A 21 8.44 -7.60 7.38
C CYS A 21 9.27 -6.73 8.33
N LEU A 22 10.30 -6.06 7.81
CA LEU A 22 11.20 -5.23 8.63
C LEU A 22 10.53 -3.98 9.21
N LEU A 23 9.37 -3.58 8.67
CA LEU A 23 8.65 -2.38 9.11
C LEU A 23 7.79 -2.64 10.34
N CYS A 24 7.20 -3.82 10.47
CA CYS A 24 6.27 -4.15 11.55
C CYS A 24 6.67 -5.38 12.38
N ASP A 25 7.56 -6.22 11.87
CA ASP A 25 8.00 -7.50 12.45
C ASP A 25 6.86 -8.48 12.83
N GLN A 26 5.69 -8.37 12.20
CA GLN A 26 4.51 -9.18 12.53
C GLN A 26 4.27 -10.34 11.56
N GLU A 27 4.30 -10.07 10.26
CA GLU A 27 3.93 -11.02 9.20
C GLU A 27 5.07 -11.14 8.17
N PRO A 28 5.09 -12.21 7.34
CA PRO A 28 6.04 -12.33 6.23
C PRO A 28 6.02 -11.11 5.32
N GLU A 29 7.20 -10.71 4.84
CA GLU A 29 7.29 -9.62 3.87
C GLU A 29 6.76 -10.09 2.51
N THR A 30 5.57 -9.61 2.16
CA THR A 30 4.99 -9.77 0.83
C THR A 30 4.63 -8.39 0.28
N ILE A 31 4.44 -8.27 -1.04
CA ILE A 31 4.00 -7.01 -1.66
C ILE A 31 2.66 -6.57 -1.09
N GLN A 32 1.74 -7.53 -0.95
CA GLN A 32 0.42 -7.29 -0.38
C GLN A 32 0.54 -6.75 1.06
N HIS A 33 1.38 -7.41 1.87
CA HIS A 33 1.62 -6.95 3.23
C HIS A 33 2.23 -5.55 3.26
N LEU A 34 3.32 -5.31 2.50
CA LEU A 34 4.02 -4.03 2.47
C LEU A 34 3.15 -2.86 2.01
N LEU A 35 2.19 -3.09 1.12
CA LEU A 35 1.39 -2.00 0.53
C LEU A 35 0.04 -1.82 1.21
N LEU A 36 -0.59 -2.89 1.74
CA LEU A 36 -1.99 -2.87 2.15
C LEU A 36 -2.19 -3.21 3.63
N GLU A 37 -1.43 -4.17 4.16
CA GLU A 37 -1.75 -4.77 5.48
C GLU A 37 -0.81 -4.26 6.59
N CYS A 38 0.43 -3.92 6.24
CA CYS A 38 1.46 -3.50 7.16
C CYS A 38 0.99 -2.28 7.96
N PRO A 39 0.99 -2.33 9.31
CA PRO A 39 0.59 -1.19 10.15
C PRO A 39 1.38 0.08 9.82
N PHE A 40 2.69 -0.05 9.55
CA PHE A 40 3.54 1.08 9.15
C PHE A 40 3.09 1.67 7.80
N ALA A 41 2.80 0.82 6.82
CA ALA A 41 2.33 1.26 5.52
C ALA A 41 0.97 1.96 5.60
N ARG A 42 0.05 1.45 6.44
CA ARG A 42 -1.25 2.10 6.69
C ARG A 42 -1.11 3.48 7.30
N GLN A 43 -0.15 3.68 8.22
CA GLN A 43 0.16 5.02 8.72
C GLN A 43 0.72 5.90 7.59
N ALA A 44 1.65 5.40 6.77
CA ALA A 44 2.19 6.16 5.64
C ALA A 44 1.10 6.59 4.65
N TRP A 45 0.13 5.71 4.37
CA TRP A 45 -1.06 6.04 3.57
C TRP A 45 -1.90 7.12 4.22
N HIS A 46 -2.17 7.02 5.51
CA HIS A 46 -2.91 8.04 6.24
C HIS A 46 -2.23 9.42 6.12
N GLU A 47 -0.93 9.49 6.40
CA GLU A 47 -0.16 10.75 6.30
C GLU A 47 -0.14 11.30 4.87
N ALA A 48 0.10 10.45 3.87
CA ALA A 48 0.14 10.86 2.48
C ALA A 48 -1.22 11.37 1.98
N LEU A 49 -2.31 10.66 2.29
CA LEU A 49 -3.67 11.06 1.91
C LEU A 49 -4.09 12.34 2.61
N ALA A 50 -3.76 12.49 3.90
CA ALA A 50 -4.01 13.72 4.66
C ALA A 50 -3.24 14.91 4.07
N TRP A 51 -1.96 14.72 3.74
CA TRP A 51 -1.13 15.74 3.12
C TRP A 51 -1.66 16.18 1.74
N LEU A 52 -2.12 15.22 0.94
CA LEU A 52 -2.71 15.47 -0.38
C LEU A 52 -4.18 15.90 -0.32
N ARG A 53 -4.81 15.90 0.87
CA ARG A 53 -6.24 16.17 1.08
C ARG A 53 -7.16 15.28 0.24
N ILE A 54 -6.76 14.03 0.03
CA ILE A 54 -7.58 13.05 -0.70
C ILE A 54 -8.48 12.35 0.32
N PRO A 55 -9.82 12.46 0.24
CA PRO A 55 -10.74 11.82 1.17
C PRO A 55 -10.94 10.33 0.81
N ALA A 56 -9.85 9.61 0.58
CA ALA A 56 -9.85 8.18 0.29
C ALA A 56 -9.71 7.37 1.59
N PRO A 57 -10.32 6.17 1.67
CA PRO A 57 -10.06 5.25 2.75
C PRO A 57 -8.62 4.74 2.70
N ILE A 58 -8.01 4.50 3.86
CA ILE A 58 -6.71 3.82 3.98
C ILE A 58 -6.89 2.37 3.52
N PRO A 59 -5.95 1.79 2.74
CA PRO A 59 -6.04 0.38 2.37
C PRO A 59 -6.00 -0.53 3.60
N ASN A 60 -6.66 -1.67 3.51
CA ASN A 60 -6.74 -2.61 4.62
C ASN A 60 -6.57 -4.06 4.17
N ARG A 61 -7.59 -4.64 3.52
CA ARG A 61 -7.63 -6.08 3.16
C ARG A 61 -8.16 -6.31 1.75
N GLU A 62 -7.99 -5.32 0.89
CA GLU A 62 -8.34 -5.45 -0.51
C GLU A 62 -7.45 -6.49 -1.19
N PRO A 63 -7.98 -7.27 -2.15
CA PRO A 63 -7.22 -8.32 -2.82
C PRO A 63 -5.99 -7.80 -3.58
N SER A 64 -6.01 -6.54 -3.98
CA SER A 64 -4.89 -5.87 -4.63
C SER A 64 -4.91 -4.36 -4.41
N LEU A 65 -3.76 -3.71 -4.62
CA LEU A 65 -3.65 -2.26 -4.59
C LEU A 65 -4.59 -1.60 -5.61
N MET A 66 -4.80 -2.23 -6.76
CA MET A 66 -5.68 -1.72 -7.80
C MET A 66 -7.15 -1.78 -7.39
N ASP A 67 -7.56 -2.81 -6.65
CA ASP A 67 -8.93 -2.92 -6.14
C ASP A 67 -9.21 -1.86 -5.08
N TRP A 68 -8.24 -1.64 -4.17
CA TRP A 68 -8.30 -0.50 -3.25
C TRP A 68 -8.41 0.82 -3.99
N TRP A 69 -7.57 1.08 -5.00
CA TRP A 69 -7.59 2.35 -5.72
C TRP A 69 -8.90 2.58 -6.46
N LYS A 70 -9.49 1.54 -7.07
CA LYS A 70 -10.82 1.63 -7.70
C LYS A 70 -11.88 1.99 -6.66
N HIS A 71 -11.87 1.31 -5.51
CA HIS A 71 -12.82 1.56 -4.42
C HIS A 71 -12.66 2.98 -3.85
N ALA A 72 -11.42 3.42 -3.62
CA ALA A 72 -11.10 4.76 -3.17
C ALA A 72 -11.62 5.83 -4.14
N ARG A 73 -11.41 5.65 -5.45
CA ARG A 73 -11.90 6.58 -6.48
C ARG A 73 -13.42 6.64 -6.58
N GLN A 74 -14.11 5.53 -6.38
CA GLN A 74 -15.58 5.48 -6.43
C GLN A 74 -16.20 6.17 -5.21
N ASN A 75 -15.56 6.07 -4.04
CA ASN A 75 -16.06 6.66 -2.80
C ASN A 75 -15.54 8.06 -2.52
N THR A 76 -14.52 8.52 -3.25
CA THR A 76 -14.14 9.93 -3.24
C THR A 76 -15.26 10.67 -3.97
N PRO A 77 -16.09 11.49 -3.31
CA PRO A 77 -17.06 12.31 -4.03
C PRO A 77 -16.26 13.17 -5.01
N PRO A 78 -16.80 13.47 -6.21
CA PRO A 78 -16.19 14.49 -7.04
C PRO A 78 -16.15 15.76 -6.18
N SER A 79 -14.97 16.09 -5.66
CA SER A 79 -14.71 17.37 -5.04
C SER A 79 -15.16 18.39 -6.08
N LEU A 80 -16.17 19.18 -5.73
CA LEU A 80 -16.64 20.33 -6.49
C LEU A 80 -15.42 21.08 -7.02
N THR A 81 -15.00 20.77 -8.25
CA THR A 81 -14.22 21.66 -9.09
C THR A 81 -15.16 22.80 -9.39
N LYS A 82 -15.27 23.74 -8.44
CA LYS A 82 -15.78 25.06 -8.77
C LYS A 82 -14.76 25.68 -9.73
N PRO A 83 -15.23 26.23 -10.86
CA PRO A 83 -14.38 26.78 -11.92
C PRO A 83 -13.52 27.94 -11.44
#